data_AF-A0A7S0TYI3-F1
#
_entry.id   AF-A0A7S0TYI3-F1
#
_cell.length_a   1.000
_cell.length_b   1.000
_cell.length_c   1.000
_cell.angle_alpha   90.00
_cell.angle_beta   90.00
_cell.angle_gamma   90.00
#
_symmetry.space_group_name_H-M   'P 1'
#
loop_
_entity.id
_entity.type
_entity.pdbx_description
1 polymer ?
#
loop_
_entity_poly.entity_id
_entity_poly.type
_entity_poly.pdbx_seq_one_letter_code
_entity_poly.pdbx_strand_id
1 'polypeptide(L)'
;NLRFYRNTLRCQPDNKLIDEIHTEWVTDYARLESKHGFIQWLFPIHEMGVNDEAQILQRHEAASMRGDGAVIARVRKSYELMLGFYGAVLQDFDTGTLRRAENYKERFSNLDSRRHNHLRITRILKFLGEVGLE
;
A
#
# COMPACT_ATOMS: atom_id res chain seq x y z
N ASN A 1 -6.09 -11.44 4.28
CA ASN A 1 -5.71 -10.45 3.24
C ASN A 1 -6.62 -10.46 2.02
N LEU A 2 -6.90 -11.61 1.40
CA LEU A 2 -7.73 -11.66 0.19
C LEU A 2 -9.13 -11.04 0.38
N ARG A 3 -9.79 -11.30 1.52
CA ARG A 3 -11.10 -10.70 1.85
C ARG A 3 -11.08 -9.18 1.94
N PHE A 4 -9.99 -8.61 2.48
CA PHE A 4 -9.78 -7.17 2.55
C PHE A 4 -9.67 -6.58 1.15
N TYR A 5 -8.86 -7.20 0.28
CA TYR A 5 -8.75 -6.82 -1.13
C TYR A 5 -10.00 -7.07 -1.96
N ARG A 6 -10.85 -8.03 -1.57
CA ARG A 6 -12.21 -8.19 -2.13
C ARG A 6 -13.21 -7.18 -1.58
N ASN A 7 -12.77 -6.24 -0.75
CA ASN A 7 -13.61 -5.21 -0.15
C ASN A 7 -14.73 -5.80 0.76
N THR A 8 -14.48 -6.94 1.40
CA THR A 8 -15.45 -7.67 2.25
C THR A 8 -15.00 -7.81 3.72
N LEU A 9 -13.81 -7.32 4.03
CA LEU A 9 -13.27 -7.28 5.39
C LEU A 9 -12.76 -5.87 5.67
N ARG A 10 -13.09 -5.35 6.85
CA ARG A 10 -12.60 -4.05 7.33
C ARG A 10 -11.24 -4.25 8.00
N CYS A 11 -10.29 -3.35 7.72
CA CYS A 11 -9.02 -3.33 8.41
C CYS A 11 -9.20 -2.87 9.86
N GLN A 12 -8.27 -3.25 10.72
CA GLN A 12 -8.21 -2.83 12.12
C GLN A 12 -6.87 -2.14 12.40
N PRO A 13 -6.85 -1.12 13.28
CA PRO A 13 -7.96 -0.61 14.09
C PRO A 13 -8.87 0.42 13.39
N ASP A 14 -8.57 0.78 12.13
CA ASP A 14 -9.23 1.89 11.44
C ASP A 14 -10.70 1.61 11.03
N ASN A 15 -11.12 0.35 11.08
CA ASN A 15 -12.47 -0.13 10.71
C ASN A 15 -12.91 0.28 9.29
N LYS A 16 -11.98 0.32 8.35
CA LYS A 16 -12.20 0.75 6.96
C LYS A 16 -12.08 -0.39 5.96
N LEU A 17 -12.90 -0.34 4.92
CA LEU A 17 -12.73 -1.11 3.71
C LEU A 17 -11.61 -0.50 2.85
N ILE A 18 -11.01 -1.31 1.98
CA ILE A 18 -9.93 -0.84 1.10
C ILE A 18 -10.39 0.29 0.16
N ASP A 19 -11.61 0.19 -0.38
CA ASP A 19 -12.16 1.22 -1.26
C ASP A 19 -12.41 2.54 -0.50
N GLU A 20 -12.77 2.48 0.78
CA GLU A 20 -12.92 3.68 1.65
C GLU A 20 -11.55 4.33 1.93
N ILE A 21 -10.49 3.54 2.09
CA ILE A 21 -9.13 4.07 2.25
C ILE A 21 -8.68 4.80 0.98
N HIS A 22 -8.89 4.19 -0.18
CA HIS A 22 -8.48 4.77 -1.46
C HIS A 22 -9.19 6.08 -1.78
N THR A 23 -10.44 6.25 -1.36
CA THR A 23 -11.21 7.48 -1.60
C THR A 23 -10.92 8.56 -0.55
N GLU A 24 -10.88 8.20 0.73
CA GLU A 24 -10.79 9.19 1.80
C GLU A 24 -9.36 9.65 2.09
N TRP A 25 -8.35 8.83 1.82
CA TRP A 25 -6.98 9.11 2.27
C TRP A 25 -6.03 9.54 1.15
N VAL A 26 -6.53 9.64 -0.10
CA VAL A 26 -5.74 9.95 -1.31
C VAL A 26 -4.82 11.16 -1.18
N THR A 27 -5.24 12.17 -0.40
CA THR A 27 -4.44 13.37 -0.13
C THR A 27 -4.25 13.65 1.37
N ASP A 28 -4.64 12.74 2.26
CA ASP A 28 -4.50 12.91 3.72
C ASP A 28 -3.13 12.39 4.19
N TYR A 29 -2.07 13.10 3.78
CA TYR A 29 -0.70 12.70 4.08
C TYR A 29 -0.37 12.77 5.57
N ALA A 30 -1.00 13.66 6.33
CA ALA A 30 -0.82 13.72 7.78
C ALA A 30 -1.30 12.43 8.46
N ARG A 31 -2.43 11.88 7.99
CA ARG A 31 -2.93 10.58 8.45
C ARG A 31 -2.02 9.43 8.02
N LEU A 32 -1.58 9.39 6.76
CA LEU A 32 -0.70 8.33 6.26
C LEU A 32 0.67 8.32 6.96
N GLU A 33 1.16 9.49 7.39
CA GLU A 33 2.38 9.59 8.20
C GLU A 33 2.16 9.04 9.61
N SER A 34 1.13 9.53 10.31
CA SER A 34 0.88 9.24 11.72
C SER A 34 0.35 7.83 12.01
N LYS A 35 -0.37 7.21 11.07
CA LYS A 35 -0.91 5.86 11.25
C LYS A 35 0.07 4.80 10.76
N HIS A 36 0.26 3.74 11.55
CA HIS A 36 1.19 2.67 11.23
C HIS A 36 0.49 1.33 10.89
N GLY A 37 -0.78 1.15 11.29
CA GLY A 37 -1.50 -0.12 11.12
C GLY A 37 -1.90 -0.41 9.67
N PHE A 38 -2.34 0.62 8.93
CA PHE A 38 -2.91 0.46 7.59
C PHE A 38 -1.92 -0.12 6.58
N ILE A 39 -0.61 0.19 6.69
CA ILE A 39 0.39 -0.25 5.72
C ILE A 39 0.50 -1.78 5.68
N GLN A 40 0.19 -2.44 6.81
CA GLN A 40 0.23 -3.90 6.90
C GLN A 40 -0.97 -4.56 6.26
N TRP A 41 -2.10 -3.85 6.19
CA TRP A 41 -3.30 -4.26 5.46
C TRP A 41 -3.19 -3.99 3.97
N LEU A 42 -2.63 -2.84 3.59
CA LEU A 42 -2.43 -2.46 2.19
C LEU A 42 -1.25 -3.19 1.52
N PHE A 43 -0.30 -3.71 2.29
CA PHE A 43 0.88 -4.42 1.77
C PHE A 43 1.28 -5.55 2.73
N PRO A 44 0.43 -6.57 2.92
CA PRO A 44 0.73 -7.70 3.80
C PRO A 44 1.88 -8.52 3.22
N ILE A 45 2.82 -8.97 4.05
CA ILE A 45 3.94 -9.82 3.63
C ILE A 45 3.99 -11.09 4.48
N HIS A 46 4.86 -12.04 4.13
CA HIS A 46 5.06 -13.29 4.89
C HIS A 46 5.70 -13.10 6.27
N GLU A 47 6.11 -11.86 6.60
CA GLU A 47 6.72 -11.49 7.88
C GLU A 47 5.70 -10.78 8.78
N MET A 48 5.72 -11.09 10.07
CA MET A 48 4.92 -10.35 11.05
C MET A 48 5.35 -8.88 11.09
N GLY A 49 4.38 -7.98 11.17
CA GLY A 49 4.63 -6.57 11.43
C GLY A 49 4.28 -6.20 12.87
N VAL A 50 4.30 -4.90 13.15
CA VAL A 50 3.90 -4.31 14.43
C VAL A 50 2.39 -4.17 14.65
N ASN A 51 1.54 -4.62 13.71
CA ASN A 51 0.08 -4.56 13.86
C ASN A 51 -0.42 -5.99 14.06
N ASP A 52 -0.71 -6.36 15.31
CA ASP A 52 -1.14 -7.72 15.68
C ASP A 52 -2.49 -8.11 15.05
N GLU A 53 -3.30 -7.12 14.67
CA GLU A 53 -4.57 -7.34 13.98
C GLU A 53 -4.38 -7.63 12.49
N ALA A 54 -3.23 -7.27 11.91
CA ALA A 54 -2.92 -7.56 10.51
C ALA A 54 -2.34 -8.97 10.39
N GLN A 55 -2.99 -9.80 9.59
CA GLN A 55 -2.52 -11.16 9.32
C GLN A 55 -1.40 -11.14 8.28
N ILE A 56 -0.37 -11.98 8.48
CA ILE A 56 0.65 -12.22 7.45
C ILE A 56 0.00 -12.70 6.15
N LEU A 57 0.58 -12.35 5.01
CA LEU A 57 0.12 -12.85 3.71
C LEU A 57 0.32 -14.36 3.65
N GLN A 58 -0.71 -15.11 3.27
CA GLN A 58 -0.55 -16.55 3.04
C GLN A 58 -0.26 -16.81 1.56
N ARG A 59 0.55 -17.85 1.25
CA ARG A 59 0.93 -18.18 -0.13
C ARG A 59 -0.28 -18.45 -1.04
N HIS A 60 -1.32 -19.10 -0.52
CA HIS A 60 -2.55 -19.36 -1.26
C HIS A 60 -3.38 -18.09 -1.50
N GLU A 61 -3.31 -17.11 -0.58
CA GLU A 61 -3.92 -15.79 -0.79
C GLU A 61 -3.19 -15.07 -1.92
N ALA A 62 -1.86 -14.99 -1.86
CA ALA A 62 -1.05 -14.34 -2.90
C ALA A 62 -1.33 -14.94 -4.29
N ALA A 63 -1.35 -16.28 -4.39
CA ALA A 63 -1.72 -16.97 -5.64
C ALA A 63 -3.13 -16.62 -6.13
N SER A 64 -4.10 -16.50 -5.22
CA SER A 64 -5.47 -16.11 -5.57
C SER A 64 -5.56 -14.65 -6.02
N MET A 65 -4.77 -13.76 -5.41
CA MET A 65 -4.74 -12.34 -5.77
C MET A 65 -4.19 -12.13 -7.19
N ARG A 66 -3.16 -12.88 -7.59
CA ARG A 66 -2.57 -12.84 -8.94
C ARG A 66 -3.57 -13.09 -10.06
N GLY A 67 -4.54 -13.99 -9.83
CA GLY A 67 -5.56 -14.33 -10.82
C GLY A 67 -6.82 -13.46 -10.79
N ASP A 68 -6.91 -12.50 -9.87
CA ASP A 68 -8.13 -11.71 -9.63
C ASP A 68 -7.91 -10.25 -10.05
N GLY A 69 -8.36 -9.90 -11.26
CA GLY A 69 -8.15 -8.57 -11.84
C GLY A 69 -8.74 -7.43 -11.01
N ALA A 70 -9.85 -7.67 -10.28
CA ALA A 70 -10.44 -6.66 -9.40
C ALA A 70 -9.60 -6.43 -8.14
N VAL A 71 -8.92 -7.48 -7.66
CA VAL A 71 -7.94 -7.38 -6.57
C VAL A 71 -6.69 -6.66 -7.05
N ILE A 72 -6.13 -7.01 -8.21
CA ILE A 72 -4.95 -6.33 -8.77
C ILE A 72 -5.23 -4.84 -9.01
N ALA A 73 -6.42 -4.48 -9.48
CA ALA A 73 -6.82 -3.08 -9.62
C ALA A 73 -6.76 -2.31 -8.29
N ARG A 74 -7.10 -2.96 -7.17
CA ARG A 74 -6.98 -2.37 -5.83
C ARG A 74 -5.55 -2.36 -5.31
N VAL A 75 -4.73 -3.36 -5.63
CA VAL A 75 -3.28 -3.32 -5.36
C VAL A 75 -2.67 -2.10 -6.04
N ARG A 76 -2.99 -1.87 -7.31
CA ARG A 76 -2.55 -0.69 -8.07
C ARG A 76 -2.96 0.61 -7.39
N LYS A 77 -4.23 0.75 -6.98
CA LYS A 77 -4.70 1.94 -6.26
C LYS A 77 -3.98 2.16 -4.93
N SER A 78 -3.70 1.10 -4.17
CA SER A 78 -2.89 1.19 -2.95
C SER A 78 -1.48 1.67 -3.25
N TYR A 79 -0.89 1.19 -4.34
CA TYR A 79 0.45 1.60 -4.78
C TYR A 79 0.48 3.08 -5.20
N GLU A 80 -0.46 3.51 -6.04
CA GLU A 80 -0.63 4.91 -6.46
C GLU A 80 -0.84 5.85 -5.25
N LEU A 81 -1.64 5.45 -4.27
CA LEU A 81 -1.83 6.16 -3.00
C LEU A 81 -0.49 6.40 -2.28
N MET A 82 0.32 5.34 -2.14
CA MET A 82 1.60 5.45 -1.46
C MET A 82 2.64 6.23 -2.27
N LEU A 83 2.63 6.11 -3.60
CA LEU A 83 3.48 6.93 -4.47
C LEU A 83 3.17 8.42 -4.30
N GLY A 84 1.89 8.81 -4.30
CA GLY A 84 1.47 10.18 -4.04
C GLY A 84 1.97 10.69 -2.69
N PHE A 85 1.84 9.85 -1.65
CA PHE A 85 2.41 10.11 -0.33
C PHE A 85 3.94 10.28 -0.35
N TYR A 86 4.67 9.59 -1.22
CA TYR A 86 6.12 9.78 -1.37
C TYR A 86 6.51 10.91 -2.34
N GLY A 87 5.55 11.60 -2.95
CA GLY A 87 5.84 12.67 -3.91
C GLY A 87 6.14 12.17 -5.33
N ALA A 88 5.66 10.98 -5.68
CA ALA A 88 5.76 10.39 -7.01
C ALA A 88 4.37 10.13 -7.59
N VAL A 89 4.29 10.05 -8.91
CA VAL A 89 3.08 9.67 -9.65
C VAL A 89 3.45 8.55 -10.61
N LEU A 90 2.66 7.49 -10.61
CA LEU A 90 2.78 6.42 -11.59
C LEU A 90 2.34 6.93 -12.96
N GLN A 91 3.26 6.93 -13.92
CA GLN A 91 2.99 7.34 -15.29
C GLN A 91 2.56 6.15 -16.15
N ASP A 92 3.18 5.00 -15.92
CA ASP A 92 2.92 3.77 -16.66
C ASP A 92 3.05 2.59 -15.69
N PHE A 93 2.00 1.77 -15.59
CA PHE A 93 1.93 0.67 -14.64
C PHE A 93 2.73 -0.55 -15.10
N ASP A 94 2.76 -0.84 -16.40
CA ASP A 94 3.38 -2.04 -16.95
C ASP A 94 4.91 -1.93 -16.96
N THR A 95 5.44 -0.71 -17.13
CA THR A 95 6.87 -0.40 -17.08
C THR A 95 7.35 0.05 -15.71
N GLY A 96 6.42 0.36 -14.79
CA GLY A 96 6.74 0.98 -13.49
C GLY A 96 7.29 2.41 -13.59
N THR A 97 7.12 3.10 -14.73
CA THR A 97 7.66 4.44 -14.94
C THR A 97 7.01 5.44 -13.98
N LEU A 98 7.84 6.16 -13.23
CA LEU A 98 7.41 7.18 -12.28
C LEU A 98 7.82 8.59 -12.73
N ARG A 99 7.00 9.57 -12.40
CA ARG A 99 7.35 10.99 -12.45
C ARG A 99 7.23 11.63 -11.08
N ARG A 100 7.85 12.79 -10.91
CA ARG A 100 7.69 13.61 -9.69
C ARG A 100 6.27 14.17 -9.62
N ALA A 101 5.67 14.11 -8.44
CA ALA A 101 4.43 14.85 -8.12
C ALA A 101 4.73 16.35 -7.98
N GLU A 102 3.71 17.20 -7.99
CA GLU A 102 3.90 18.65 -7.86
C GLU A 102 4.54 19.03 -6.52
N ASN A 103 4.17 18.33 -5.45
CA ASN A 103 4.66 18.52 -4.09
C ASN A 103 5.91 17.70 -3.76
N TYR A 104 6.62 17.14 -4.76
CA TYR A 104 7.72 16.19 -4.52
C TYR A 104 8.80 16.71 -3.56
N LYS A 105 9.12 18.02 -3.58
CA LYS A 105 10.16 18.59 -2.71
C LYS A 105 9.83 18.42 -1.23
N GLU A 106 8.60 18.73 -0.85
CA GLU A 106 8.11 18.58 0.51
C GLU A 106 8.08 17.09 0.91
N ARG A 107 7.56 16.23 0.03
CA ARG A 107 7.42 14.80 0.30
C ARG A 107 8.76 14.07 0.37
N PHE A 108 9.74 14.46 -0.44
CA PHE A 108 11.10 13.92 -0.38
C PHE A 108 11.79 14.35 0.93
N SER A 109 11.65 15.62 1.33
CA SER A 109 12.16 16.08 2.63
C SER A 109 11.52 15.33 3.81
N ASN A 110 10.22 15.01 3.72
CA ASN A 110 9.55 14.16 4.69
C ASN A 110 10.13 12.72 4.67
N LEU A 111 10.33 12.13 3.49
CA LEU A 111 10.92 10.80 3.36
C LEU A 111 12.33 10.72 3.97
N ASP A 112 13.19 11.72 3.71
CA ASP A 112 14.56 11.79 4.23
C ASP A 112 14.60 11.94 5.76
N SER A 113 13.63 12.65 6.32
CA SER A 113 13.55 12.88 7.77
C SER A 113 12.84 11.76 8.54
N ARG A 114 11.99 10.97 7.87
CA ARG A 114 11.12 9.95 8.48
C ARG A 114 11.55 8.56 8.06
N ARG A 115 12.66 8.09 8.63
CA ARG A 115 13.32 6.81 8.27
C ARG A 115 12.42 5.58 8.24
N HIS A 116 11.34 5.55 9.03
CA HIS A 116 10.39 4.43 9.02
C HIS A 116 9.69 4.26 7.65
N ASN A 117 9.61 5.32 6.85
CA ASN A 117 9.08 5.26 5.49
C ASN A 117 9.93 4.39 4.55
N HIS A 118 11.24 4.23 4.78
CA HIS A 118 12.07 3.29 4.02
C HIS A 118 11.66 1.82 4.28
N LEU A 119 11.27 1.50 5.52
CA LEU A 119 10.74 0.17 5.86
C LEU A 119 9.36 -0.06 5.20
N ARG A 120 8.52 0.99 5.11
CA ARG A 120 7.25 0.94 4.37
C ARG A 120 7.48 0.70 2.87
N ILE A 121 8.43 1.39 2.25
CA ILE A 121 8.81 1.16 0.84
C ILE A 121 9.28 -0.28 0.63
N THR A 122 10.16 -0.79 1.51
CA THR A 122 10.64 -2.17 1.44
C THR A 122 9.47 -3.17 1.50
N ARG A 123 8.49 -2.93 2.38
CA ARG A 123 7.28 -3.75 2.50
C ARG A 123 6.42 -3.72 1.23
N ILE A 124 6.25 -2.53 0.65
CA ILE A 124 5.52 -2.36 -0.63
C ILE A 124 6.20 -3.19 -1.72
N LEU A 125 7.51 -3.04 -1.91
CA LEU A 125 8.26 -3.76 -2.94
C LEU A 125 8.19 -5.29 -2.74
N LYS A 126 8.36 -5.77 -1.51
CA LYS A 126 8.20 -7.20 -1.19
C LYS A 126 6.80 -7.68 -1.59
N PHE A 127 5.75 -6.97 -1.16
CA PHE A 127 4.37 -7.37 -1.46
C PHE A 127 4.08 -7.40 -2.96
N LEU A 128 4.56 -6.42 -3.73
CA LEU A 128 4.37 -6.40 -5.19
C LEU A 128 4.94 -7.66 -5.84
N GLY A 129 6.14 -8.11 -5.44
CA GLY A 129 6.71 -9.38 -5.91
C GLY A 129 5.88 -10.60 -5.47
N GLU A 130 5.31 -10.61 -4.26
CA GLU A 130 4.43 -11.71 -3.83
C GLU A 130 3.17 -11.84 -4.71
N VAL A 131 2.68 -10.73 -5.26
CA VAL A 131 1.51 -10.70 -6.15
C VAL A 131 1.87 -10.59 -7.63
N GLY A 132 3.12 -10.88 -8.01
CA GLY A 132 3.54 -10.98 -9.42
C GLY A 132 3.52 -9.65 -10.17
N LEU A 133 3.86 -8.56 -9.49
CA LEU A 133 3.91 -7.19 -10.03
C LEU A 133 5.32 -6.57 -9.89
N GLU A 134 6.35 -7.41 -9.92
CA GLU A 134 7.76 -6.98 -9.96
C GLU A 134 8.21 -6.34 -11.28
#